data_AF-A0A514WTW5-F1
#
_entry.id   AF-A0A514WTW5-F1
#
_cell.length_a   1.000
_cell.length_b   1.000
_cell.length_c   1.000
_cell.angle_alpha   90.00
_cell.angle_beta   90.00
_cell.angle_gamma   90.00
#
_symmetry.space_group_name_H-M   'P 1'
#
loop_
_entity.id
_entity.type
_entity.pdbx_description
1 polymer ?
#
loop_
_entity_poly.entity_id
_entity_poly.type
_entity_poly.pdbx_seq_one_letter_code
_entity_poly.pdbx_strand_id
1 'polypeptide(L)' 'MLVDNKPFTEAHFNLMLKIVRGCDEAKFTEHFEKQDYPKVKFGPADIKIKEKFWADAMTTWNNRGLLTPAVATKAA' A
#
# COMPACT_ATOMS: atom_id res chain seq x y z
N MET A 1 27.46 -4.97 2.43
CA MET A 1 26.69 -3.71 2.36
C MET A 1 25.40 -3.96 3.14
N LEU A 2 25.18 -3.25 4.25
CA LEU A 2 23.93 -3.37 5.02
C LEU A 2 22.83 -2.68 4.19
N VAL A 3 22.23 -3.42 3.28
CA VAL A 3 21.03 -2.98 2.57
C VAL A 3 19.92 -3.02 3.60
N ASP A 4 19.56 -1.85 4.13
CA ASP A 4 18.37 -1.69 4.96
C ASP A 4 17.19 -2.05 4.06
N ASN A 5 16.78 -3.32 4.10
CA ASN A 5 15.84 -3.92 3.16
C ASN A 5 14.41 -3.52 3.56
N LYS A 6 14.17 -2.21 3.62
CA LYS A 6 12.89 -1.60 3.96
C LYS A 6 12.05 -1.55 2.69
N PRO A 7 11.08 -2.46 2.51
CA PRO A 7 10.17 -2.43 1.36
C PRO A 7 9.39 -1.11 1.28
N PHE A 8 9.21 -0.42 2.40
CA PHE A 8 8.48 0.84 2.48
C PHE A 8 9.40 2.03 2.74
N THR A 9 9.52 2.90 1.75
CA THR A 9 10.32 4.14 1.80
C THR A 9 9.43 5.38 1.88
N GLU A 10 10.03 6.56 2.00
CA GLU A 10 9.29 7.83 1.99
C GLU A 10 8.46 8.02 0.69
N ALA A 11 8.96 7.52 -0.45
CA ALA A 11 8.23 7.54 -1.71
C ALA A 11 6.91 6.74 -1.63
N HIS A 12 6.93 5.59 -0.93
CA HIS A 12 5.72 4.80 -0.69
C HIS A 12 4.74 5.56 0.20
N PHE A 13 5.24 6.18 1.27
CA PHE A 13 4.39 6.96 2.17
C PHE A 13 3.71 8.12 1.45
N ASN A 14 4.46 8.86 0.64
CA ASN A 14 3.94 9.98 -0.13
C ASN A 14 2.91 9.53 -1.19
N LEU A 15 3.13 8.40 -1.87
CA LEU A 15 2.15 7.83 -2.80
C LEU A 15 0.88 7.37 -2.07
N MET A 16 1.02 6.70 -0.92
CA MET A 16 -0.10 6.29 -0.07
C MET A 16 -0.95 7.50 0.37
N LEU A 17 -0.32 8.60 0.82
CA LEU A 17 -1.04 9.83 1.15
C LEU A 17 -1.79 10.43 -0.05
N LYS A 18 -1.22 10.37 -1.27
CA LYS A 18 -1.91 10.82 -2.48
C LYS A 18 -3.14 9.97 -2.77
N ILE A 19 -3.02 8.65 -2.63
CA ILE A 19 -4.13 7.70 -2.85
C ILE A 19 -5.24 7.97 -1.85
N VAL A 20 -4.94 7.99 -0.55
CA VAL A 20 -5.91 8.21 0.53
C VAL A 20 -6.58 9.59 0.44
N ARG A 21 -5.85 10.63 -0.01
CA ARG A 21 -6.46 11.95 -0.25
C ARG A 21 -7.25 12.03 -1.56
N GLY A 22 -7.03 11.09 -2.47
CA GLY A 22 -7.69 11.03 -3.78
C GLY A 22 -8.97 10.20 -3.79
N CYS A 23 -9.32 9.53 -2.68
CA CYS A 23 -10.50 8.70 -2.58
C CYS A 23 -11.05 8.66 -1.13
N ASP A 24 -12.25 8.11 -0.95
CA ASP A 24 -12.82 7.81 0.36
C ASP A 24 -12.45 6.38 0.79
N GLU A 25 -12.81 5.99 2.01
CA GLU A 25 -12.46 4.67 2.59
C GLU A 25 -12.95 3.49 1.73
N ALA A 26 -14.18 3.56 1.23
CA ALA A 26 -14.78 2.49 0.43
C ALA A 26 -14.01 2.30 -0.88
N LYS A 27 -13.72 3.41 -1.58
CA LYS A 27 -12.93 3.38 -2.82
C LYS A 27 -11.48 3.01 -2.59
N PHE A 28 -10.88 3.42 -1.46
CA PHE A 28 -9.53 2.98 -1.11
C PHE A 28 -9.47 1.46 -1.04
N THR A 29 -10.43 0.84 -0.36
CA THR A 29 -10.54 -0.62 -0.23
C THR A 29 -10.73 -1.26 -1.60
N GLU A 30 -11.62 -0.73 -2.43
CA GLU A 30 -11.82 -1.21 -3.81
C GLU A 30 -10.52 -1.14 -4.63
N HIS A 31 -9.79 -0.03 -4.56
CA HIS A 31 -8.52 0.15 -5.28
C HIS A 31 -7.43 -0.80 -4.78
N PHE A 32 -7.37 -1.00 -3.46
CA PHE A 32 -6.47 -1.96 -2.84
C PHE A 32 -6.77 -3.39 -3.30
N GLU A 33 -8.04 -3.81 -3.30
CA GLU A 33 -8.44 -5.16 -3.74
C GLU A 33 -8.17 -5.40 -5.23
N LYS A 34 -8.44 -4.39 -6.07
CA LYS A 34 -8.19 -4.44 -7.52
C LYS A 34 -6.71 -4.26 -7.89
N GLN A 35 -5.87 -3.87 -6.93
CA GLN A 35 -4.47 -3.50 -7.15
C GLN A 35 -4.34 -2.38 -8.20
N ASP A 36 -5.34 -1.49 -8.29
CA ASP A 36 -5.35 -0.34 -9.18
C ASP A 36 -5.23 0.97 -8.36
N TYR A 37 -5.50 2.11 -8.98
CA TYR A 37 -5.29 3.41 -8.34
C TYR A 37 -6.45 4.36 -8.61
N PRO A 38 -6.79 5.23 -7.64
CA PRO A 38 -7.68 6.36 -7.91
C PRO A 38 -7.06 7.29 -8.95
N LYS A 39 -7.87 8.21 -9.48
CA LYS A 39 -7.42 9.19 -10.47
C LYS A 39 -6.52 10.26 -9.82
N VAL A 40 -5.26 9.92 -9.60
CA VAL A 40 -4.23 10.78 -9.01
C VAL A 40 -3.07 11.02 -9.97
N LYS A 41 -2.40 12.17 -9.85
CA LYS A 41 -1.23 12.49 -10.67
C LYS A 41 0.01 11.78 -10.14
N PHE A 42 0.59 10.93 -10.96
CA PHE A 42 1.85 10.25 -10.67
C PHE A 42 3.05 11.13 -11.04
N GLY A 43 3.95 11.32 -10.10
CA GLY A 43 5.26 11.90 -10.34
C GLY A 43 6.30 10.84 -10.73
N PRO A 44 7.52 11.24 -11.12
CA PRO A 44 8.58 10.31 -11.51
C PRO A 44 8.95 9.28 -10.45
N ALA A 45 8.92 9.65 -9.16
CA ALA A 45 9.18 8.73 -8.05
C ALA A 45 8.06 7.70 -7.90
N ASP A 46 6.79 8.13 -8.05
CA ASP A 46 5.64 7.23 -7.95
C ASP A 46 5.64 6.21 -9.08
N ILE A 47 5.98 6.64 -10.32
CA ILE A 47 6.04 5.76 -11.50
C ILE A 47 7.02 4.60 -11.27
N LYS A 48 8.17 4.87 -10.66
CA LYS A 48 9.20 3.84 -10.39
C LYS A 48 8.73 2.74 -9.44
N ILE A 49 7.81 3.07 -8.53
CA ILE A 49 7.30 2.14 -7.52
C ILE A 49 5.89 1.62 -7.83
N LYS A 50 5.18 2.23 -8.78
CA LYS A 50 3.75 1.97 -9.06
C LYS A 50 3.43 0.49 -9.29
N GLU A 51 4.30 -0.24 -9.96
CA GLU A 51 4.06 -1.66 -10.27
C GLU A 51 4.17 -2.57 -9.04
N LYS A 52 4.92 -2.15 -8.01
CA LYS A 52 5.18 -2.93 -6.81
C LYS A 52 4.57 -2.37 -5.54
N PHE A 53 4.09 -1.13 -5.59
CA PHE A 53 3.66 -0.36 -4.42
C PHE A 53 2.68 -1.12 -3.53
N TRP A 54 1.63 -1.73 -4.10
CA TRP A 54 0.65 -2.49 -3.32
C TRP A 54 1.24 -3.76 -2.69
N ALA A 55 2.12 -4.47 -3.39
CA ALA A 55 2.81 -5.64 -2.85
C ALA A 55 3.78 -5.26 -1.72
N ASP A 56 4.52 -4.18 -1.89
CA ASP A 56 5.45 -3.65 -0.89
C ASP A 56 4.70 -3.12 0.34
N ALA A 57 3.55 -2.47 0.13
CA ALA A 57 2.64 -2.03 1.18
C ALA A 57 2.08 -3.22 1.95
N MET A 58 1.55 -4.24 1.27
CA MET A 58 1.00 -5.45 1.89
C MET A 58 2.05 -6.20 2.71
N THR A 59 3.26 -6.38 2.17
CA THR A 59 4.38 -6.98 2.90
C THR A 59 4.69 -6.20 4.17
N THR A 60 4.74 -4.87 4.07
CA THR A 60 5.03 -3.99 5.19
C THR A 60 3.93 -4.01 6.25
N TRP A 61 2.68 -3.92 5.84
CA TRP A 61 1.53 -3.85 6.75
C TRP A 61 1.31 -5.19 7.47
N ASN A 62 1.50 -6.33 6.80
CA ASN A 62 1.52 -7.64 7.44
C ASN A 62 2.65 -7.75 8.47
N ASN A 63 3.88 -7.40 8.09
CA ASN A 63 5.03 -7.48 9.01
C ASN A 63 4.90 -6.55 10.23
N ARG A 64 4.10 -5.48 10.12
CA ARG A 64 3.84 -4.52 11.20
C ARG A 64 2.55 -4.79 11.98
N GLY A 65 1.78 -5.82 11.62
CA GLY A 65 0.50 -6.13 12.26
C GLY A 65 -0.60 -5.09 12.03
N LEU A 66 -0.52 -4.34 10.92
CA LEU A 66 -1.52 -3.32 10.55
C LEU A 66 -2.71 -3.93 9.80
N LEU A 67 -2.54 -5.10 9.20
CA LEU A 67 -3.63 -5.83 8.56
C LEU A 67 -4.12 -6.93 9.49
N THR A 68 -5.43 -7.00 9.65
CA THR A 68 -6.09 -8.17 10.22
C THR A 68 -6.34 -9.16 9.08
N PRO A 69 -6.00 -10.45 9.25
CA PRO A 69 -6.38 -11.45 8.27
C PRO A 69 -7.90 -11.42 8.03
N ALA A 70 -8.33 -11.41 6.78
CA ALA A 70 -9.76 -11.42 6.43
C ALA A 70 -10.48 -12.71 6.87
N VAL A 71 -9.72 -13.75 7.26
CA VAL A 71 -10.26 -14.98 7.82
C VAL A 71 -10.55 -14.76 9.30
N ALA A 72 -11.83 -14.69 9.66
CA ALA A 72 -12.26 -14.77 11.05
C ALA A 72 -11.63 -16.01 11.68
N THR A 73 -10.72 -15.81 12.64
CA THR A 73 -10.19 -16.92 13.44
C THR A 73 -11.39 -17.54 14.13
N LYS A 74 -11.84 -18.73 13.68
CA LYS A 74 -12.78 -19.51 14.48
C LYS A 74 -12.09 -19.72 15.83
N ALA A 75 -12.72 -19.22 16.89
CA ALA A 75 -12.26 -19.46 18.25
C ALA A 75 -12.05 -20.97 18.42
N ALA A 76 -10.85 -21.35 18.87
CA ALA A 76 -10.51 -22.73 19.21
C ALA A 76 -11.16 -23.14 20.53
#